data_AF-A0A7Y5N627-F1
#
_entry.id   AF-A0A7Y5N627-F1
#
_cell.length_a   1.000
_cell.length_b   1.000
_cell.length_c   1.000
_cell.angle_alpha   90.00
_cell.angle_beta   90.00
_cell.angle_gamma   90.00
#
_symmetry.space_group_name_H-M   'P 1'
#
loop_
_entity.id
_entity.type
_entity.pdbx_description
1 polymer ?
#
loop_
_entity_poly.entity_id
_entity_poly.type
_entity_poly.pdbx_seq_one_letter_code
_entity_poly.pdbx_strand_id
1 'polypeptide(L)'
;MTVARTVHVVAPNRAGAFPTLAEAIVAAHDGDLIQVQPGKYVGSLIITKSLEIVGVGAHEDIELSTERDELISSTARNLILTNLSFKGKVRTQPVIHVTAGNLDIKYSAIEGGKYSICAESGTRIAATSCYLADSERGAICAKGSLDVLLDNSLIERCGGSGLICENCQEVRVTHCTINDTTPHAVECTGNGLFEVVDTEFASITHAQILDNFKPVKFQGEERSWYTRRQPADGEA
;
A
#
# COMPACT_ATOMS: atom_id res chain seq x y z
N MET A 1 -5.03 -25.66 -20.07
CA MET A 1 -6.24 -24.91 -20.49
C MET A 1 -6.19 -23.56 -19.79
N THR A 2 -5.99 -22.49 -20.55
CA THR A 2 -6.10 -21.12 -20.00
C THR A 2 -7.58 -20.85 -19.82
N VAL A 3 -8.06 -20.79 -18.58
CA VAL A 3 -9.44 -20.40 -18.30
C VAL A 3 -9.61 -18.96 -18.79
N ALA A 4 -10.61 -18.70 -19.62
CA ALA A 4 -10.90 -17.35 -20.06
C ALA A 4 -11.23 -16.49 -18.85
N ARG A 5 -10.54 -15.35 -18.74
CA ARG A 5 -10.74 -14.38 -17.66
C ARG A 5 -12.18 -13.87 -17.66
N THR A 6 -12.89 -14.00 -16.54
CA THR A 6 -14.24 -13.44 -16.40
C THR A 6 -14.15 -11.99 -15.91
N VAL A 7 -15.08 -11.15 -16.37
CA VAL A 7 -15.23 -9.77 -15.92
C VAL A 7 -16.52 -9.64 -15.13
N HIS A 8 -16.39 -9.27 -13.86
CA HIS A 8 -17.51 -8.97 -12.97
C HIS A 8 -17.66 -7.46 -12.86
N VAL A 9 -18.87 -6.94 -13.09
CA VAL A 9 -19.16 -5.51 -12.95
C VAL A 9 -19.84 -5.25 -11.62
N VAL A 10 -19.33 -4.31 -10.85
CA VAL A 10 -19.88 -3.88 -9.56
C VAL A 10 -20.48 -2.49 -9.70
N ALA A 11 -21.79 -2.37 -9.49
CA ALA A 11 -22.53 -1.13 -9.56
C ALA A 11 -23.86 -1.26 -8.78
N PRO A 12 -24.10 -0.42 -7.74
CA PRO A 12 -25.25 -0.60 -6.82
C PRO A 12 -26.62 -0.50 -7.50
N ASN A 13 -26.72 0.27 -8.59
CA ASN A 13 -28.00 0.58 -9.25
C ASN A 13 -28.05 0.19 -10.74
N ARG A 14 -27.26 -0.81 -11.17
CA ARG A 14 -27.23 -1.27 -12.56
C ARG A 14 -27.71 -2.71 -12.68
N ALA A 15 -28.75 -2.93 -13.47
CA ALA A 15 -29.24 -4.28 -13.76
C ALA A 15 -28.13 -5.14 -14.41
N GLY A 16 -27.98 -6.37 -13.94
CA GLY A 16 -26.95 -7.32 -14.39
C GLY A 16 -25.55 -7.07 -13.82
N ALA A 17 -25.37 -6.09 -12.94
CA ALA A 17 -24.14 -5.89 -12.16
C ALA A 17 -24.33 -6.43 -10.74
N PHE A 18 -23.21 -6.73 -10.07
CA PHE A 18 -23.20 -6.99 -8.64
C PHE A 18 -23.43 -5.68 -7.88
N PRO A 19 -24.36 -5.63 -6.91
CA PRO A 19 -24.62 -4.42 -6.14
C PRO A 19 -23.47 -4.08 -5.17
N THR A 20 -22.70 -5.09 -4.74
CA THR A 20 -21.60 -4.93 -3.79
C THR A 20 -20.32 -5.60 -4.29
N LEU A 21 -19.17 -5.07 -3.84
CA LEU A 21 -17.87 -5.65 -4.14
C LEU A 21 -17.70 -7.03 -3.47
N ALA A 22 -18.27 -7.23 -2.28
CA ALA A 22 -18.25 -8.50 -1.58
C ALA A 22 -18.92 -9.63 -2.39
N GLU A 23 -20.08 -9.36 -3.00
CA GLU A 23 -20.77 -10.35 -3.84
C GLU A 23 -19.98 -10.71 -5.10
N ALA A 24 -19.38 -9.71 -5.77
CA ALA A 24 -18.51 -9.97 -6.91
C ALA A 24 -17.26 -10.77 -6.51
N ILE A 25 -16.65 -10.46 -5.37
CA ILE A 25 -15.52 -11.24 -4.84
C ILE A 25 -15.94 -12.67 -4.57
N VAL A 26 -17.12 -12.93 -3.99
CA VAL A 26 -17.62 -14.30 -3.78
C VAL A 26 -17.78 -15.05 -5.10
N ALA A 27 -18.35 -14.41 -6.13
CA ALA A 27 -18.60 -15.00 -7.44
C ALA A 27 -17.33 -15.21 -8.29
N ALA A 28 -16.27 -14.43 -8.04
CA ALA A 28 -15.04 -14.48 -8.82
C ALA A 28 -14.21 -15.75 -8.58
N HIS A 29 -13.38 -16.09 -9.56
CA HIS A 29 -12.33 -17.10 -9.47
C HIS A 29 -10.94 -16.46 -9.57
N ASP A 30 -9.90 -17.24 -9.26
CA ASP A 30 -8.52 -16.78 -9.49
C ASP A 30 -8.30 -16.34 -10.94
N GLY A 31 -7.74 -15.15 -11.10
CA GLY A 31 -7.45 -14.50 -12.39
C GLY A 31 -8.55 -13.59 -12.92
N ASP A 32 -9.72 -13.54 -12.27
CA ASP A 32 -10.83 -12.70 -12.73
C ASP A 32 -10.55 -11.19 -12.58
N LEU A 33 -11.28 -10.40 -13.37
CA LEU A 33 -11.36 -8.94 -13.26
C LEU A 33 -12.64 -8.55 -12.53
N ILE A 34 -12.54 -7.61 -11.60
CA ILE A 34 -13.69 -6.91 -11.05
C ILE A 34 -13.60 -5.43 -11.43
N GLN A 35 -14.59 -4.95 -12.19
CA GLN A 35 -14.73 -3.54 -12.55
C GLN A 35 -15.70 -2.86 -11.61
N VAL A 36 -15.21 -1.89 -10.84
CA VAL A 36 -15.98 -1.12 -9.88
C VAL A 36 -16.39 0.20 -10.52
N GLN A 37 -17.70 0.43 -10.64
CA GLN A 37 -18.24 1.69 -11.17
C GLN A 37 -18.23 2.78 -10.07
N PRO A 38 -18.47 4.05 -10.44
CA PRO A 38 -18.69 5.12 -9.47
C PRO A 38 -19.75 4.75 -8.43
N GLY A 39 -19.44 4.96 -7.15
CA GLY A 39 -20.29 4.56 -6.05
C GLY A 39 -19.57 4.52 -4.71
N LYS A 40 -20.36 4.31 -3.65
CA LYS A 40 -19.87 4.09 -2.29
C LYS A 40 -20.10 2.66 -1.88
N TYR A 41 -19.03 2.00 -1.48
CA TYR A 41 -19.00 0.58 -1.16
C TYR A 41 -18.55 0.40 0.29
N VAL A 42 -19.51 0.10 1.16
CA VAL A 42 -19.27 -0.04 2.60
C VAL A 42 -19.22 -1.50 2.99
N GLY A 43 -18.11 -1.91 3.62
CA GLY A 43 -17.95 -3.23 4.21
C GLY A 43 -16.53 -3.77 4.08
N SER A 44 -16.11 -4.54 5.08
CA SER A 44 -14.82 -5.26 5.07
C SER A 44 -14.82 -6.39 4.05
N LEU A 45 -13.68 -6.60 3.41
CA LEU A 45 -13.48 -7.54 2.31
C LEU A 45 -12.37 -8.52 2.67
N ILE A 46 -12.70 -9.81 2.63
CA ILE A 46 -11.72 -10.89 2.75
C ILE A 46 -11.39 -11.39 1.35
N ILE A 47 -10.14 -11.21 0.93
CA ILE A 47 -9.70 -11.52 -0.43
C ILE A 47 -8.61 -12.60 -0.38
N THR A 48 -9.02 -13.84 -0.62
CA THR A 48 -8.13 -15.01 -0.69
C THR A 48 -7.79 -15.41 -2.13
N LYS A 49 -8.55 -14.90 -3.11
CA LYS A 49 -8.40 -15.19 -4.54
C LYS A 49 -7.47 -14.19 -5.20
N SER A 50 -6.70 -14.66 -6.17
CA SER A 50 -5.88 -13.79 -7.01
C SER A 50 -6.77 -12.99 -7.95
N LEU A 51 -6.92 -11.69 -7.71
CA LEU A 51 -7.88 -10.85 -8.42
C LEU A 51 -7.22 -9.56 -8.90
N GLU A 52 -7.75 -9.00 -9.98
CA GLU A 52 -7.53 -7.59 -10.32
C GLU A 52 -8.85 -6.84 -10.10
N ILE A 53 -8.80 -5.79 -9.31
CA ILE A 53 -9.95 -4.93 -9.00
C ILE A 53 -9.62 -3.53 -9.49
N VAL A 54 -10.40 -3.05 -10.45
CA VAL A 54 -10.17 -1.77 -11.13
C VAL A 54 -11.38 -0.86 -10.99
N GLY A 55 -11.15 0.38 -10.59
CA GLY A 55 -12.16 1.42 -10.64
C GLY A 55 -12.32 1.98 -12.06
N VAL A 56 -13.56 2.25 -12.47
CA VAL A 56 -13.90 2.83 -13.77
C VAL A 56 -14.30 4.29 -13.60
N GLY A 57 -13.55 5.21 -14.21
CA GLY A 57 -13.77 6.66 -14.08
C GLY A 57 -12.73 7.28 -13.15
N ALA A 58 -13.10 8.37 -12.48
CA ALA A 58 -12.23 9.04 -11.52
C ALA A 58 -12.23 8.27 -10.18
N HIS A 59 -11.05 8.05 -9.57
CA HIS A 59 -10.97 7.24 -8.35
C HIS A 59 -11.68 7.88 -7.16
N GLU A 60 -11.79 9.21 -7.12
CA GLU A 60 -12.52 9.97 -6.11
C GLU A 60 -14.03 9.67 -6.09
N ASP A 61 -14.58 9.20 -7.22
CA ASP A 61 -15.98 8.80 -7.33
C ASP A 61 -16.22 7.35 -6.89
N ILE A 62 -15.17 6.61 -6.52
CA ILE A 62 -15.18 5.19 -6.16
C ILE A 62 -14.63 5.01 -4.76
N GLU A 63 -15.50 5.18 -3.77
CA GLU A 63 -15.14 5.15 -2.36
C GLU A 63 -15.42 3.78 -1.74
N LEU A 64 -14.37 3.11 -1.27
CA LEU A 64 -14.44 1.92 -0.45
C LEU A 64 -14.18 2.31 1.00
N SER A 65 -15.04 1.89 1.90
CA SER A 65 -14.87 2.17 3.33
C SER A 65 -15.43 1.08 4.21
N THR A 66 -15.02 1.08 5.47
CA THR A 66 -15.65 0.25 6.49
C THR A 66 -15.79 1.06 7.77
N GLU A 67 -16.82 0.73 8.56
CA GLU A 67 -17.05 1.30 9.89
C GLU A 67 -16.50 0.39 11.01
N ARG A 68 -16.07 -0.83 10.65
CA ARG A 68 -15.60 -1.88 11.57
C ARG A 68 -14.46 -2.64 10.91
N ASP A 69 -13.49 -3.08 11.70
CA ASP A 69 -12.33 -3.87 11.25
C ASP A 69 -11.47 -3.17 10.15
N GLU A 70 -10.49 -3.88 9.59
CA GLU A 70 -9.80 -3.46 8.37
C GLU A 70 -10.73 -3.51 7.15
N LEU A 71 -10.44 -2.69 6.13
CA LEU A 71 -11.26 -2.64 4.91
C LEU A 71 -10.96 -3.83 4.00
N ILE A 72 -9.68 -4.16 3.82
CA ILE A 72 -9.25 -5.35 3.06
C ILE A 72 -8.34 -6.20 3.95
N SER A 73 -8.69 -7.47 4.09
CA SER A 73 -7.82 -8.50 4.63
C SER A 73 -7.49 -9.49 3.52
N SER A 74 -6.21 -9.63 3.16
CA SER A 74 -5.80 -10.45 2.02
C SER A 74 -4.73 -11.48 2.35
N THR A 75 -4.96 -12.68 1.82
CA THR A 75 -3.99 -13.79 1.72
C THR A 75 -3.79 -14.21 0.26
N ALA A 76 -4.30 -13.40 -0.69
CA ALA A 76 -4.27 -13.72 -2.10
C ALA A 76 -2.82 -13.79 -2.59
N ARG A 77 -2.51 -14.84 -3.35
CA ARG A 77 -1.20 -14.98 -4.01
C ARG A 77 -0.85 -13.73 -4.83
N ASN A 78 -1.83 -13.11 -5.49
CA ASN A 78 -1.65 -11.87 -6.22
C ASN A 78 -2.93 -11.04 -6.26
N LEU A 79 -2.98 -9.94 -5.51
CA LEU A 79 -4.05 -8.95 -5.55
C LEU A 79 -3.56 -7.68 -6.22
N ILE A 80 -4.26 -7.26 -7.28
CA ILE A 80 -4.00 -6.00 -7.98
C ILE A 80 -5.17 -5.06 -7.73
N LEU A 81 -4.90 -3.88 -7.19
CA LEU A 81 -5.88 -2.82 -6.94
C LEU A 81 -5.51 -1.60 -7.77
N THR A 82 -6.46 -1.06 -8.54
CA THR A 82 -6.14 0.06 -9.43
C THR A 82 -7.28 1.07 -9.50
N ASN A 83 -6.95 2.36 -9.40
CA ASN A 83 -7.90 3.46 -9.59
C ASN A 83 -9.08 3.44 -8.58
N LEU A 84 -8.77 3.26 -7.29
CA LEU A 84 -9.76 3.17 -6.20
C LEU A 84 -9.43 4.17 -5.08
N SER A 85 -10.45 4.63 -4.36
CA SER A 85 -10.27 5.42 -3.13
C SER A 85 -10.71 4.61 -1.90
N PHE A 86 -9.84 4.52 -0.91
CA PHE A 86 -10.05 3.77 0.32
C PHE A 86 -10.09 4.72 1.52
N LYS A 87 -11.15 4.63 2.33
CA LYS A 87 -11.30 5.43 3.56
C LYS A 87 -11.24 4.54 4.79
N GLY A 88 -10.11 4.61 5.50
CA GLY A 88 -9.85 3.96 6.77
C GLY A 88 -10.48 4.68 7.95
N LYS A 89 -11.75 4.38 8.26
CA LYS A 89 -12.44 5.02 9.40
C LYS A 89 -12.05 4.42 10.75
N VAL A 90 -11.53 3.18 10.76
CA VAL A 90 -11.11 2.47 11.97
C VAL A 90 -9.62 2.74 12.26
N ARG A 91 -9.34 3.73 13.11
CA ARG A 91 -7.97 4.21 13.41
C ARG A 91 -7.07 3.19 14.13
N THR A 92 -7.62 2.10 14.63
CA THR A 92 -6.87 1.03 15.32
C THR A 92 -6.47 -0.12 14.39
N GLN A 93 -6.98 -0.14 13.16
CA GLN A 93 -6.73 -1.18 12.17
C GLN A 93 -6.09 -0.60 10.91
N PRO A 94 -5.26 -1.36 10.18
CA PRO A 94 -4.83 -0.95 8.86
C PRO A 94 -6.02 -0.86 7.89
N VAL A 95 -5.92 -0.07 6.83
CA VAL A 95 -6.94 -0.07 5.76
C VAL A 95 -6.83 -1.35 4.94
N ILE A 96 -5.61 -1.71 4.53
CA ILE A 96 -5.31 -2.96 3.84
C ILE A 96 -4.33 -3.77 4.68
N HIS A 97 -4.72 -4.97 5.09
CA HIS A 97 -3.86 -5.94 5.78
C HIS A 97 -3.52 -7.09 4.85
N VAL A 98 -2.25 -7.23 4.49
CA VAL A 98 -1.73 -8.31 3.66
C VAL A 98 -0.98 -9.28 4.56
N THR A 99 -1.57 -10.44 4.80
CA THR A 99 -1.02 -11.45 5.71
C THR A 99 -0.23 -12.53 4.98
N ALA A 100 -0.46 -12.69 3.68
CA ALA A 100 0.30 -13.55 2.79
C ALA A 100 0.16 -13.07 1.33
N GLY A 101 1.11 -13.48 0.48
CA GLY A 101 1.06 -13.22 -0.95
C GLY A 101 1.48 -11.79 -1.33
N ASN A 102 0.91 -11.28 -2.41
CA ASN A 102 1.36 -10.04 -3.04
C ASN A 102 0.22 -9.04 -3.19
N LEU A 103 0.52 -7.77 -2.95
CA LEU A 103 -0.33 -6.62 -3.27
C LEU A 103 0.41 -5.70 -4.25
N ASP A 104 -0.24 -5.40 -5.37
CA ASP A 104 0.16 -4.35 -6.29
C ASP A 104 -0.97 -3.31 -6.35
N ILE A 105 -0.73 -2.10 -5.85
CA ILE A 105 -1.71 -1.00 -5.84
C ILE A 105 -1.23 0.16 -6.70
N LYS A 106 -2.11 0.65 -7.59
CA LYS A 106 -1.78 1.71 -8.55
C LYS A 106 -2.84 2.78 -8.63
N TYR A 107 -2.43 4.03 -8.88
CA TYR A 107 -3.33 5.14 -9.18
C TYR A 107 -4.47 5.29 -8.16
N SER A 108 -4.17 5.04 -6.89
CA SER A 108 -5.19 4.88 -5.84
C SER A 108 -4.87 5.76 -4.65
N ALA A 109 -5.92 6.15 -3.93
CA ALA A 109 -5.82 6.93 -2.70
C ALA A 109 -6.22 6.09 -1.49
N ILE A 110 -5.41 6.07 -0.44
CA ILE A 110 -5.75 5.50 0.86
C ILE A 110 -5.63 6.61 1.90
N GLU A 111 -6.73 6.88 2.60
CA GLU A 111 -6.78 7.90 3.64
C GLU A 111 -7.30 7.32 4.95
N GLY A 112 -6.61 7.60 6.05
CA GLY A 112 -7.00 7.14 7.38
C GLY A 112 -6.43 5.78 7.79
N GLY A 113 -7.04 5.17 8.81
CA GLY A 113 -6.60 3.91 9.41
C GLY A 113 -5.39 4.07 10.33
N LYS A 114 -5.00 2.98 10.99
CA LYS A 114 -3.73 2.87 11.74
C LYS A 114 -2.54 2.95 10.80
N TYR A 115 -2.66 2.21 9.69
CA TYR A 115 -1.76 2.23 8.54
C TYR A 115 -2.61 2.21 7.27
N SER A 116 -2.13 2.82 6.18
CA SER A 116 -2.75 2.61 4.87
C SER A 116 -2.60 1.14 4.44
N ILE A 117 -1.39 0.60 4.56
CA ILE A 117 -1.07 -0.80 4.25
C ILE A 117 -0.24 -1.40 5.40
N CYS A 118 -0.65 -2.57 5.89
CA CYS A 118 0.14 -3.39 6.79
C CYS A 118 0.45 -4.73 6.13
N ALA A 119 1.70 -5.15 6.18
CA ALA A 119 2.19 -6.34 5.49
C ALA A 119 3.01 -7.23 6.43
N GLU A 120 2.65 -8.52 6.46
CA GLU A 120 3.29 -9.52 7.30
C GLU A 120 4.47 -10.22 6.60
N SER A 121 5.14 -11.10 7.33
CA SER A 121 6.33 -11.80 6.86
C SER A 121 6.08 -12.61 5.58
N GLY A 122 7.02 -12.54 4.64
CA GLY A 122 6.94 -13.27 3.36
C GLY A 122 6.07 -12.62 2.28
N THR A 123 5.48 -11.45 2.54
CA THR A 123 4.67 -10.71 1.56
C THR A 123 5.49 -9.89 0.58
N ARG A 124 4.86 -9.45 -0.51
CA ARG A 124 5.39 -8.40 -1.40
C ARG A 124 4.36 -7.29 -1.57
N ILE A 125 4.80 -6.05 -1.43
CA ILE A 125 3.95 -4.87 -1.61
C ILE A 125 4.59 -3.95 -2.65
N ALA A 126 3.81 -3.56 -3.65
CA ALA A 126 4.14 -2.50 -4.58
C ALA A 126 3.03 -1.44 -4.55
N ALA A 127 3.40 -0.17 -4.36
CA ALA A 127 2.51 0.98 -4.45
C ALA A 127 3.08 1.98 -5.45
N THR A 128 2.34 2.23 -6.54
CA THR A 128 2.79 3.07 -7.66
C THR A 128 1.78 4.16 -7.98
N SER A 129 2.22 5.42 -8.07
CA SER A 129 1.30 6.54 -8.34
C SER A 129 0.15 6.58 -7.33
N CYS A 130 0.47 6.35 -6.06
CA CYS A 130 -0.50 6.29 -4.97
C CYS A 130 -0.43 7.53 -4.08
N TYR A 131 -1.57 7.84 -3.48
CA TYR A 131 -1.70 8.84 -2.45
C TYR A 131 -2.03 8.16 -1.12
N LEU A 132 -1.13 8.20 -0.14
CA LEU A 132 -1.29 7.53 1.15
C LEU A 132 -1.23 8.56 2.26
N ALA A 133 -2.37 8.86 2.90
CA ALA A 133 -2.45 10.00 3.80
C ALA A 133 -3.25 9.75 5.08
N ASP A 134 -3.10 10.66 6.03
CA ASP A 134 -3.93 10.78 7.24
C ASP A 134 -3.96 9.52 8.11
N SER A 135 -2.92 8.70 8.04
CA SER A 135 -2.78 7.48 8.85
C SER A 135 -2.34 7.82 10.28
N GLU A 136 -2.93 7.14 11.27
CA GLU A 136 -2.63 7.38 12.70
C GLU A 136 -1.17 7.06 13.07
N ARG A 137 -0.57 6.07 12.40
CA ARG A 137 0.85 5.74 12.52
C ARG A 137 1.56 6.01 11.19
N GLY A 138 1.83 5.01 10.37
CA GLY A 138 2.53 5.21 9.09
C GLY A 138 1.60 5.00 7.91
N ALA A 139 2.02 5.36 6.70
CA ALA A 139 1.31 4.89 5.51
C ALA A 139 1.52 3.39 5.32
N ILE A 140 2.76 2.91 5.36
CA ILE A 140 3.08 1.48 5.17
C ILE A 140 3.84 0.95 6.37
N CYS A 141 3.39 -0.19 6.92
CA CYS A 141 4.13 -0.97 7.90
C CYS A 141 4.35 -2.39 7.36
N ALA A 142 5.60 -2.77 7.15
CA ALA A 142 5.99 -4.07 6.63
C ALA A 142 6.98 -4.74 7.58
N LYS A 143 6.71 -6.00 7.93
CA LYS A 143 7.57 -6.77 8.85
C LYS A 143 7.92 -8.11 8.22
N GLY A 144 9.20 -8.33 7.93
CA GLY A 144 9.67 -9.56 7.30
C GLY A 144 9.22 -9.74 5.85
N SER A 145 8.76 -8.68 5.18
CA SER A 145 8.35 -8.73 3.77
C SER A 145 9.56 -9.00 2.87
N LEU A 146 9.32 -9.68 1.76
CA LEU A 146 10.34 -9.89 0.74
C LEU A 146 10.63 -8.57 0.04
N ASP A 147 9.59 -7.93 -0.50
CA ASP A 147 9.72 -6.68 -1.24
C ASP A 147 8.74 -5.63 -0.73
N VAL A 148 9.22 -4.40 -0.56
CA VAL A 148 8.41 -3.20 -0.31
C VAL A 148 8.85 -2.11 -1.29
N LEU A 149 8.03 -1.90 -2.31
CA LEU A 149 8.34 -0.99 -3.42
C LEU A 149 7.34 0.17 -3.41
N LEU A 150 7.84 1.38 -3.27
CA LEU A 150 7.06 2.61 -3.36
C LEU A 150 7.63 3.47 -4.48
N ASP A 151 6.83 3.72 -5.51
CA ASP A 151 7.25 4.49 -6.68
C ASP A 151 6.26 5.59 -7.05
N ASN A 152 6.76 6.76 -7.44
CA ASN A 152 5.96 7.89 -7.90
C ASN A 152 4.76 8.22 -6.99
N SER A 153 4.93 8.09 -5.67
CA SER A 153 3.83 8.15 -4.71
C SER A 153 4.04 9.25 -3.67
N LEU A 154 2.93 9.72 -3.11
CA LEU A 154 2.90 10.72 -2.05
C LEU A 154 2.45 10.06 -0.75
N ILE A 155 3.30 10.13 0.28
CA ILE A 155 2.92 9.85 1.66
C ILE A 155 2.81 11.18 2.40
N GLU A 156 1.69 11.47 3.06
CA GLU A 156 1.62 12.65 3.91
C GLU A 156 0.71 12.59 5.13
N ARG A 157 0.93 13.50 6.09
CA ARG A 157 0.11 13.70 7.29
C ARG A 157 -0.05 12.41 8.11
N CYS A 158 1.07 11.76 8.40
CA CYS A 158 1.10 10.52 9.17
C CYS A 158 1.57 10.78 10.61
N GLY A 159 0.84 10.26 11.61
CA GLY A 159 1.16 10.43 13.04
C GLY A 159 2.38 9.63 13.53
N GLY A 160 2.98 8.85 12.64
CA GLY A 160 4.10 7.93 12.77
C GLY A 160 5.09 8.10 11.60
N SER A 161 6.15 7.28 11.56
CA SER A 161 7.05 7.26 10.42
C SER A 161 6.28 6.88 9.14
N GLY A 162 6.48 7.59 8.03
CA GLY A 162 5.71 7.40 6.81
C GLY A 162 5.77 5.97 6.26
N LEU A 163 6.98 5.43 6.14
CA LEU A 163 7.24 4.03 5.81
C LEU A 163 8.01 3.37 6.96
N ILE A 164 7.52 2.23 7.45
CA ILE A 164 8.16 1.43 8.50
C ILE A 164 8.41 0.03 7.97
N CYS A 165 9.68 -0.32 7.76
CA CYS A 165 10.12 -1.61 7.25
C CYS A 165 11.06 -2.29 8.25
N GLU A 166 10.64 -3.40 8.82
CA GLU A 166 11.43 -4.17 9.79
C GLU A 166 11.83 -5.51 9.17
N ASN A 167 13.12 -5.80 9.08
CA ASN A 167 13.66 -7.07 8.58
C ASN A 167 13.14 -7.47 7.18
N CYS A 168 12.88 -6.48 6.31
CA CYS A 168 12.50 -6.73 4.93
C CYS A 168 13.73 -7.08 4.08
N GLN A 169 13.57 -7.91 3.04
CA GLN A 169 14.70 -8.28 2.16
C GLN A 169 15.07 -7.15 1.20
N GLU A 170 14.07 -6.48 0.64
CA GLU A 170 14.25 -5.36 -0.28
C GLU A 170 13.22 -4.25 -0.01
N VAL A 171 13.72 -3.03 0.15
CA VAL A 171 12.92 -1.81 0.31
C VAL A 171 13.42 -0.78 -0.69
N ARG A 172 12.53 -0.34 -1.60
CA ARG A 172 12.83 0.72 -2.56
C ARG A 172 11.80 1.83 -2.47
N VAL A 173 12.29 3.06 -2.36
CA VAL A 173 11.48 4.27 -2.42
C VAL A 173 12.05 5.14 -3.55
N THR A 174 11.28 5.31 -4.62
CA THR A 174 11.74 5.97 -5.85
C THR A 174 10.75 7.04 -6.28
N HIS A 175 11.22 8.22 -6.69
CA HIS A 175 10.35 9.29 -7.24
C HIS A 175 9.20 9.70 -6.30
N CYS A 176 9.39 9.61 -4.99
CA CYS A 176 8.33 9.85 -4.03
C CYS A 176 8.43 11.23 -3.37
N THR A 177 7.33 11.65 -2.76
CA THR A 177 7.33 12.74 -1.80
C THR A 177 6.83 12.18 -0.46
N ILE A 178 7.56 12.40 0.62
CA ILE A 178 7.11 12.07 1.97
C ILE A 178 7.11 13.36 2.81
N ASN A 179 5.91 13.78 3.21
CA ASN A 179 5.70 15.07 3.86
C ASN A 179 4.92 14.92 5.18
N ASP A 180 5.24 15.74 6.19
CA ASP A 180 4.46 15.83 7.42
C ASP A 180 4.26 14.46 8.11
N THR A 181 5.39 13.84 8.48
CA THR A 181 5.43 12.56 9.20
C THR A 181 6.33 12.67 10.43
N THR A 182 6.10 11.80 11.43
CA THR A 182 6.79 11.88 12.72
C THR A 182 7.07 10.52 13.35
N PRO A 183 8.29 10.16 13.78
CA PRO A 183 9.49 10.98 13.79
C PRO A 183 10.25 11.01 12.46
N HIS A 184 10.03 10.03 11.58
CA HIS A 184 10.82 9.85 10.35
C HIS A 184 9.98 9.84 9.08
N ALA A 185 10.58 10.06 7.91
CA ALA A 185 9.90 9.77 6.65
C ALA A 185 9.96 8.27 6.35
N VAL A 186 11.15 7.68 6.43
CA VAL A 186 11.37 6.23 6.26
C VAL A 186 12.14 5.68 7.45
N GLU A 187 11.63 4.62 8.05
CA GLU A 187 12.28 3.83 9.09
C GLU A 187 12.52 2.43 8.55
N CYS A 188 13.79 2.06 8.37
CA CYS A 188 14.18 0.75 7.86
C CYS A 188 15.21 0.10 8.78
N THR A 189 14.89 -1.09 9.28
CA THR A 189 15.80 -1.90 10.11
C THR A 189 15.99 -3.29 9.51
N GLY A 190 17.10 -3.93 9.89
CA GLY A 190 17.54 -5.22 9.34
C GLY A 190 18.62 -5.06 8.27
N ASN A 191 18.93 -6.18 7.61
CA ASN A 191 20.09 -6.32 6.74
C ASN A 191 19.76 -6.33 5.24
N GLY A 192 18.48 -6.27 4.87
CA GLY A 192 18.07 -6.26 3.47
C GLY A 192 18.53 -5.02 2.70
N LEU A 193 18.39 -5.10 1.38
CA LEU A 193 18.61 -3.98 0.48
C LEU A 193 17.63 -2.86 0.83
N PHE A 194 18.16 -1.67 1.01
CA PHE A 194 17.36 -0.47 1.23
C PHE A 194 17.86 0.66 0.34
N GLU A 195 17.02 1.12 -0.57
CA GLU A 195 17.34 2.19 -1.51
C GLU A 195 16.25 3.27 -1.46
N VAL A 196 16.70 4.52 -1.34
CA VAL A 196 15.87 5.71 -1.48
C VAL A 196 16.50 6.56 -2.57
N VAL A 197 15.75 6.83 -3.62
CA VAL A 197 16.23 7.50 -4.82
C VAL A 197 15.20 8.52 -5.26
N ASP A 198 15.65 9.68 -5.71
CA ASP A 198 14.79 10.72 -6.29
C ASP A 198 13.56 11.03 -5.42
N THR A 199 13.75 11.03 -4.10
CA THR A 199 12.66 11.22 -3.13
C THR A 199 12.81 12.55 -2.41
N GLU A 200 11.71 13.27 -2.31
CA GLU A 200 11.60 14.54 -1.59
C GLU A 200 11.06 14.32 -0.18
N PHE A 201 11.63 15.03 0.78
CA PHE A 201 11.24 14.96 2.17
C PHE A 201 10.94 16.36 2.70
N ALA A 202 9.76 16.54 3.28
CA ALA A 202 9.34 17.82 3.83
C ALA A 202 8.67 17.65 5.20
N SER A 203 8.81 18.66 6.06
CA SER A 203 8.12 18.70 7.38
C SER A 203 8.32 17.44 8.23
N ILE A 204 9.55 16.90 8.28
CA ILE A 204 9.88 15.71 9.07
C ILE A 204 10.40 16.12 10.45
N THR A 205 9.82 15.59 11.51
CA THR A 205 10.08 16.09 12.87
C THR A 205 11.44 15.68 13.45
N HIS A 206 12.08 14.60 12.98
CA HIS A 206 13.38 14.17 13.48
C HIS A 206 14.46 13.93 12.40
N ALA A 207 14.32 12.88 11.59
CA ALA A 207 15.29 12.54 10.53
C ALA A 207 14.54 12.00 9.32
N GLN A 208 14.99 12.33 8.10
CA GLN A 208 14.36 11.83 6.88
C GLN A 208 14.38 10.30 6.83
N ILE A 209 15.55 9.69 7.01
CA ILE A 209 15.70 8.24 7.06
C ILE A 209 16.25 7.83 8.43
N LEU A 210 15.67 6.79 9.03
CA LEU A 210 16.26 6.03 10.12
C LEU A 210 16.67 4.65 9.60
N ASP A 211 17.96 4.44 9.36
CA ASP A 211 18.53 3.18 8.92
C ASP A 211 19.21 2.48 10.10
N ASN A 212 18.66 1.35 10.56
CA ASN A 212 19.25 0.58 11.67
C ASN A 212 19.60 1.47 12.87
N PHE A 213 18.64 2.31 13.27
CA PHE A 213 18.76 3.27 14.37
C PHE A 213 19.79 4.39 14.14
N LYS A 214 20.34 4.51 12.93
CA LYS A 214 21.22 5.61 12.51
C LYS A 214 20.42 6.64 11.72
N PRO A 215 20.29 7.87 12.21
CA PRO A 215 19.59 8.91 11.48
C PRO A 215 20.42 9.38 10.28
N VAL A 216 19.77 9.49 9.13
CA VAL A 216 20.33 10.09 7.91
C VAL A 216 19.52 11.35 7.61
N LYS A 217 20.25 12.45 7.41
CA LYS A 217 19.67 13.75 7.10
C LYS A 217 20.19 14.27 5.76
N PHE A 218 19.28 14.72 4.90
CA PHE A 218 19.62 15.40 3.63
C PHE A 218 19.55 16.91 3.82
N GLN A 219 20.39 17.66 3.12
CA GLN A 219 20.40 19.13 3.10
C GLN A 219 19.84 19.65 1.76
N GLY A 220 19.02 20.70 1.81
CA GLY A 220 18.51 21.38 0.60
C GLY A 220 17.31 20.71 -0.06
N GLU A 221 16.89 21.26 -1.21
CA GLU A 221 15.82 20.74 -2.09
C GLU A 221 16.32 19.68 -3.09
N GLU A 222 17.50 19.07 -2.84
CA GLU A 222 18.05 18.07 -3.75
C GLU A 222 17.32 16.72 -3.64
N ARG A 223 17.19 16.04 -4.79
CA ARG A 223 16.70 14.66 -4.88
C ARG A 223 17.52 13.76 -3.96
N SER A 224 16.85 13.10 -3.01
CA SER A 224 17.53 12.23 -2.05
C SER A 224 18.08 10.97 -2.71
N TRP A 225 19.34 10.65 -2.45
CA TRP A 225 19.95 9.38 -2.83
C TRP A 225 20.58 8.69 -1.62
N TYR A 226 20.15 7.46 -1.34
CA TYR A 226 20.69 6.62 -0.28
C TYR A 226 20.56 5.14 -0.66
N THR A 227 21.62 4.37 -0.41
CA THR A 227 21.61 2.92 -0.60
C THR A 227 22.35 2.24 0.54
N ARG A 228 21.73 1.21 1.09
CA ARG A 228 22.35 0.20 1.96
C ARG A 228 22.17 -1.15 1.26
N ARG A 229 23.28 -1.77 0.88
CA ARG A 229 23.34 -3.16 0.42
C ARG A 229 23.96 -4.03 1.49
N GLN A 230 23.43 -5.24 1.68
CA GLN A 230 24.19 -6.28 2.36
C GLN A 230 25.51 -6.47 1.59
N PRO A 231 26.67 -6.58 2.26
CA PRO A 231 27.86 -7.07 1.59
C PRO A 231 27.54 -8.45 1.00
N ALA A 232 27.91 -8.67 -0.27
CA ALA A 232 27.76 -10.00 -0.86
C ALA A 232 28.50 -11.00 0.04
N ASP A 233 27.86 -12.14 0.34
CA ASP A 233 28.51 -13.20 1.12
C ASP A 233 29.85 -13.54 0.45
N GLY A 234 30.97 -13.14 1.05
CA GLY A 234 32.32 -13.40 0.52
C GLY A 234 33.36 -12.27 0.56
N GLU A 235 33.03 -11.05 0.99
CA GLU A 235 34.03 -9.99 1.24
C GLU A 235 34.24 -9.77 2.75
N ALA A 236 34.97 -10.68 3.39
CA ALA A 236 35.60 -10.51 4.69
C ALA A 236 36.99 -11.18 4.69
#